data_AF-N1Z8Z9-F1
#
_entry.id   AF-N1Z8Z9-F1
#
_cell.length_a   1.000
_cell.length_b   1.000
_cell.length_c   1.000
_cell.angle_alpha   90.00
_cell.angle_beta   90.00
_cell.angle_gamma   90.00
#
_symmetry.space_group_name_H-M   'P 1'
#
loop_
_entity.id
_entity.type
_entity.pdbx_description
1 polymer ?
#
loop_
_entity_poly.entity_id
_entity_poly.type
_entity_poly.pdbx_seq_one_letter_code
_entity_poly.pdbx_strand_id
1 'polypeptide(L)'
;MINKINRIITMFFFIIAVVLVMFFLNGMTIHTVAEKNIESHFLNEISQRGMAEGSVIEEYNYNNSKTIFFENKKGQQAVATYVKSLYCNQWKLYYFLQLQEGQQIQYDGSRIIIDDHIFQYEMKYQLNEKSKLFVQPIEQSKPLLAIRLFGIGVIVAAAVIGRIVGIYMQRKK
;
A
#
# COMPACT_ATOMS: atom_id res chain seq x y z
N MET A 1 13.53 33.71 30.10
CA MET A 1 12.59 33.63 28.96
C MET A 1 13.16 32.87 27.77
N ILE A 2 14.43 33.07 27.42
CA ILE A 2 15.16 32.37 26.33
C ILE A 2 15.13 30.84 26.49
N ASN A 3 15.31 30.30 27.70
CA ASN A 3 15.23 28.86 27.95
C ASN A 3 13.85 28.23 27.67
N LYS A 4 12.75 28.98 27.84
CA LYS A 4 11.40 28.48 27.47
C LYS A 4 11.21 28.42 25.96
N ILE A 5 11.72 29.42 25.24
CA ILE A 5 11.63 29.49 23.77
C ILE A 5 12.46 28.37 23.13
N ASN A 6 13.70 28.16 23.59
CA ASN A 6 14.54 27.06 23.10
C ASN A 6 13.90 25.70 23.37
N ARG A 7 13.30 25.49 24.55
CA ARG A 7 12.61 24.25 24.89
C ARG A 7 11.42 23.96 23.97
N ILE A 8 10.64 24.99 23.60
CA ILE A 8 9.51 24.85 22.65
C ILE A 8 10.01 24.49 21.26
N ILE A 9 11.08 25.16 20.78
CA ILE A 9 11.69 24.88 19.48
C ILE A 9 12.21 23.44 19.43
N THR A 10 12.96 23.00 20.44
CA THR A 10 13.47 21.62 20.53
C THR A 10 12.34 20.59 20.54
N MET A 11 11.26 20.85 21.28
CA MET A 11 10.11 19.95 21.34
C MET A 11 9.40 19.85 19.98
N PHE A 12 9.27 20.96 19.25
CA PHE A 12 8.76 20.96 17.87
C PHE A 12 9.64 20.17 16.90
N PHE A 13 10.96 20.38 16.92
CA PHE A 13 11.89 19.59 16.09
C PHE A 13 11.82 18.09 16.40
N PHE A 14 11.66 17.73 17.67
CA PHE A 14 11.49 16.34 18.07
C PHE A 14 10.19 15.74 17.50
N ILE A 15 9.08 16.48 17.55
CA ILE A 15 7.82 16.06 16.93
C ILE A 15 7.98 15.86 15.41
N ILE A 16 8.66 16.79 14.73
CA ILE A 16 8.94 16.68 13.28
C ILE A 16 9.76 15.42 12.99
N ALA A 17 10.81 15.17 13.77
CA ALA A 17 11.65 13.98 13.63
C ALA A 17 10.85 12.69 13.82
N VAL A 18 9.98 12.62 14.83
CA VAL A 18 9.10 11.46 15.07
C VAL A 18 8.12 11.25 13.93
N VAL A 19 7.48 12.32 13.42
CA VAL A 19 6.54 12.23 12.29
C VAL A 19 7.26 11.76 11.01
N LEU A 20 8.46 12.26 10.74
CA LEU A 20 9.27 11.79 9.61
C LEU A 20 9.65 10.33 9.77
N VAL A 21 10.11 9.91 10.95
CA VAL A 21 10.46 8.50 11.22
C VAL A 21 9.26 7.58 11.06
N MET A 22 8.08 7.96 11.57
CA MET A 22 6.84 7.19 11.36
C MET A 22 6.44 7.11 9.89
N PHE A 23 6.60 8.20 9.13
CA PHE A 23 6.36 8.22 7.68
C PHE A 23 7.28 7.22 6.95
N PHE A 24 8.57 7.19 7.31
CA PHE A 24 9.54 6.24 6.74
C PHE A 24 9.27 4.79 7.15
N LEU A 25 8.94 4.53 8.43
CA LEU A 25 8.67 3.19 8.93
C LEU A 25 7.43 2.55 8.28
N ASN A 26 6.40 3.33 7.97
CA ASN A 26 5.16 2.80 7.40
C ASN A 26 5.33 2.28 5.94
N GLY A 27 6.33 2.78 5.19
CA GLY A 27 6.69 2.21 3.87
C GLY A 27 7.79 1.13 3.93
N MET A 28 8.34 0.84 5.12
CA MET A 28 9.38 -0.17 5.36
C MET A 28 8.82 -1.50 5.90
N THR A 29 7.53 -1.79 5.77
CA THR A 29 7.10 -3.20 5.88
C THR A 29 7.94 -4.05 4.94
N ILE A 30 8.33 -5.26 5.37
CA ILE A 30 9.33 -6.05 4.65
C ILE A 30 8.79 -6.45 3.27
N HIS A 31 9.25 -5.76 2.23
CA HIS A 31 9.02 -6.11 0.83
C HIS A 31 10.20 -6.96 0.39
N THR A 32 9.99 -8.26 0.22
CA THR A 32 11.08 -9.22 -0.05
C THR A 32 11.08 -9.72 -1.49
N VAL A 33 10.01 -9.51 -2.24
CA VAL A 33 9.81 -10.13 -3.56
C VAL A 33 10.30 -9.19 -4.65
N ALA A 34 11.31 -9.59 -5.41
CA ALA A 34 11.71 -8.84 -6.61
C ALA A 34 10.62 -8.93 -7.69
N GLU A 35 10.45 -7.87 -8.50
CA GLU A 35 9.37 -7.81 -9.50
C GLU A 35 9.37 -9.02 -10.46
N LYS A 36 10.54 -9.38 -10.97
CA LYS A 36 10.74 -10.54 -11.85
C LYS A 36 10.42 -11.90 -11.20
N ASN A 37 10.28 -11.94 -9.87
CA ASN A 37 10.01 -13.15 -9.10
C ASN A 37 8.56 -13.18 -8.57
N ILE A 38 7.71 -12.21 -8.91
CA ILE A 38 6.34 -12.17 -8.38
C ILE A 38 5.56 -13.40 -8.85
N GLU A 39 5.64 -13.74 -10.14
CA GLU A 39 4.93 -14.90 -10.70
C GLU A 39 5.42 -16.20 -10.06
N SER A 40 6.73 -16.42 -9.98
CA SER A 40 7.27 -17.63 -9.35
C SER A 40 6.95 -17.71 -7.86
N HIS A 41 6.96 -16.58 -7.15
CA HIS A 41 6.52 -16.51 -5.76
C HIS A 41 5.03 -16.89 -5.61
N PHE A 42 4.17 -16.35 -6.49
CA PHE A 42 2.75 -16.67 -6.51
C PHE A 42 2.49 -18.15 -6.82
N LEU A 43 3.15 -18.71 -7.83
CA LEU A 43 3.03 -20.13 -8.18
C LEU A 43 3.49 -21.05 -7.05
N ASN A 44 4.51 -20.64 -6.28
CA ASN A 44 4.94 -21.38 -5.09
C ASN A 44 3.90 -21.28 -3.96
N GLU A 45 3.32 -20.10 -3.71
CA GLU A 45 2.27 -19.91 -2.71
C GLU A 45 1.02 -20.76 -2.99
N ILE A 46 0.55 -20.81 -4.24
CA ILE A 46 -0.61 -21.66 -4.61
C ILE A 46 -0.27 -23.16 -4.52
N SER A 47 0.95 -23.55 -4.87
CA SER A 47 1.42 -24.94 -4.78
C SER A 47 1.48 -25.42 -3.33
N GLN A 48 2.01 -24.60 -2.43
CA GLN A 48 2.03 -24.88 -0.98
C GLN A 48 0.62 -25.02 -0.39
N ARG A 49 -0.38 -24.40 -1.00
CA ARG A 49 -1.80 -24.49 -0.63
C ARG A 49 -2.56 -25.63 -1.34
N GLY A 50 -1.84 -26.52 -2.01
CA GLY A 50 -2.38 -27.74 -2.62
C GLY A 50 -3.07 -27.52 -3.96
N MET A 51 -2.88 -26.38 -4.63
CA MET A 51 -3.34 -26.22 -6.02
C MET A 51 -2.32 -26.83 -6.98
N ALA A 52 -2.82 -27.72 -7.83
CA ALA A 52 -2.03 -28.35 -8.89
C ALA A 52 -1.70 -27.37 -10.03
N GLU A 53 -0.79 -27.78 -10.93
CA GLU A 53 -0.35 -27.02 -12.10
C GLU A 53 -1.52 -26.42 -12.90
N GLY A 54 -1.37 -25.13 -13.21
CA GLY A 54 -2.29 -24.32 -13.99
C GLY A 54 -1.53 -23.17 -14.63
N SER A 55 -2.24 -22.13 -15.05
CA SER A 55 -1.62 -20.98 -15.70
C SER A 55 -2.12 -19.68 -15.10
N VAL A 56 -1.25 -18.68 -15.07
CA VAL A 56 -1.68 -17.29 -14.91
C VAL A 56 -2.53 -16.93 -16.11
N ILE A 57 -3.75 -16.44 -15.86
CA ILE A 57 -4.73 -16.14 -16.90
C ILE A 57 -4.83 -14.64 -17.19
N GLU A 58 -4.53 -13.80 -16.21
CA GLU A 58 -4.65 -12.35 -16.31
C GLU A 58 -3.77 -11.66 -15.27
N GLU A 59 -3.28 -10.48 -15.62
CA GLU A 59 -2.63 -9.55 -14.71
C GLU A 59 -3.32 -8.19 -14.77
N TYR A 60 -3.57 -7.60 -13.60
CA TYR A 60 -4.08 -6.25 -13.47
C TYR A 60 -3.09 -5.39 -12.71
N ASN A 61 -2.57 -4.35 -13.37
CA ASN A 61 -1.62 -3.40 -12.79
C ASN A 61 -2.33 -2.08 -12.49
N TYR A 62 -2.14 -1.55 -11.29
CA TYR A 62 -2.63 -0.22 -10.93
C TYR A 62 -1.63 0.50 -10.04
N ASN A 63 -1.02 1.57 -10.57
CA ASN A 63 0.02 2.35 -9.91
C ASN A 63 1.12 1.46 -9.28
N ASN A 64 1.11 1.32 -7.95
CA ASN A 64 2.09 0.56 -7.18
C ASN A 64 1.56 -0.81 -6.73
N SER A 65 0.50 -1.32 -7.35
CA SER A 65 0.03 -2.68 -7.13
C SER A 65 -0.01 -3.50 -8.43
N LYS A 66 0.14 -4.82 -8.25
CA LYS A 66 0.00 -5.83 -9.29
C LYS A 66 -0.87 -6.95 -8.76
N THR A 67 -1.92 -7.28 -9.48
CA THR A 67 -2.83 -8.37 -9.15
C THR A 67 -2.70 -9.46 -10.20
N ILE A 68 -2.52 -10.71 -9.77
CA ILE A 68 -2.32 -11.86 -10.64
C ILE A 68 -3.45 -12.86 -10.42
N PHE A 69 -4.03 -13.34 -11.51
CA PHE A 69 -5.10 -14.33 -11.52
C PHE A 69 -4.59 -15.66 -12.07
N PHE A 70 -4.97 -16.75 -11.41
CA PHE A 70 -4.60 -18.11 -11.77
C PHE A 70 -5.83 -18.99 -11.87
N GLU A 71 -5.81 -19.90 -12.84
CA GLU A 71 -6.79 -20.97 -12.99
C GLU A 71 -6.06 -22.28 -13.32
N ASN A 72 -6.45 -23.37 -12.69
CA ASN A 72 -5.96 -24.69 -13.04
C ASN A 72 -6.97 -25.51 -13.86
N LYS A 73 -6.53 -26.67 -14.35
CA LYS A 73 -7.34 -27.55 -15.21
C LYS A 73 -8.60 -28.11 -14.51
N LYS A 74 -8.65 -28.07 -13.17
CA LYS A 74 -9.81 -28.48 -12.37
C LYS A 74 -10.79 -27.33 -12.12
N GLY A 75 -10.55 -26.17 -12.74
CA GLY A 75 -11.36 -24.97 -12.55
C GLY A 75 -11.16 -24.31 -11.19
N GLN A 76 -10.16 -24.70 -10.39
CA GLN A 76 -9.83 -23.97 -9.16
C GLN A 76 -9.15 -22.66 -9.52
N GLN A 77 -9.44 -21.59 -8.79
CA GLN A 77 -8.96 -20.25 -9.11
C GLN A 77 -8.33 -19.57 -7.90
N ALA A 78 -7.29 -18.78 -8.15
CA ALA A 78 -6.63 -17.98 -7.12
C ALA A 78 -6.33 -16.59 -7.64
N VAL A 79 -6.32 -15.62 -6.73
CA VAL A 79 -5.92 -14.25 -7.00
C VAL A 79 -5.01 -13.76 -5.88
N ALA A 80 -3.95 -13.07 -6.27
CA ALA A 80 -3.01 -12.45 -5.35
C ALA A 80 -2.76 -11.00 -5.75
N THR A 81 -2.74 -10.09 -4.78
CA THR A 81 -2.33 -8.71 -5.02
C THR A 81 -1.06 -8.39 -4.26
N TYR A 82 -0.09 -7.90 -5.01
CA TYR A 82 1.20 -7.45 -4.54
C TYR A 82 1.24 -5.93 -4.54
N VAL A 83 1.82 -5.35 -3.50
CA VAL A 83 2.10 -3.92 -3.40
C VAL A 83 3.60 -3.69 -3.45
N LYS A 84 4.01 -2.66 -4.19
CA LYS A 84 5.40 -2.24 -4.34
C LYS A 84 5.80 -1.33 -3.18
N SER A 85 7.02 -1.51 -2.68
CA SER A 85 7.60 -0.58 -1.71
C SER A 85 7.75 0.81 -2.33
N LEU A 86 7.55 1.84 -1.50
CA LEU A 86 7.85 3.22 -1.89
C LEU A 86 9.35 3.49 -2.01
N TYR A 87 10.21 2.68 -1.35
CA TYR A 87 11.64 2.97 -1.17
C TYR A 87 12.56 2.09 -2.00
N CYS A 88 12.16 0.86 -2.30
CA CYS A 88 12.98 -0.09 -3.05
C CYS A 88 12.16 -0.79 -4.14
N ASN A 89 12.84 -1.36 -5.14
CA ASN A 89 12.18 -2.13 -6.19
C ASN A 89 11.81 -3.55 -5.72
N GLN A 90 11.11 -3.63 -4.59
CA GLN A 90 10.64 -4.88 -3.99
C GLN A 90 9.15 -4.80 -3.72
N TRP A 91 8.52 -5.96 -3.71
CA TRP A 91 7.09 -6.17 -3.62
C TRP A 91 6.76 -7.04 -2.41
N LYS A 92 5.53 -6.93 -1.93
CA LYS A 92 4.98 -7.73 -0.84
C LYS A 92 3.61 -8.24 -1.23
N LEU A 93 3.34 -9.52 -0.95
CA LEU A 93 1.99 -10.07 -1.03
C LEU A 93 1.10 -9.38 0.02
N TYR A 94 0.10 -8.64 -0.45
CA TYR A 94 -0.81 -7.87 0.39
C TYR A 94 -2.11 -8.62 0.64
N TYR A 95 -2.65 -9.25 -0.40
CA TYR A 95 -3.89 -10.02 -0.33
C TYR A 95 -3.78 -11.29 -1.16
N PHE A 96 -4.44 -12.36 -0.69
CA PHE A 96 -4.51 -13.64 -1.38
C PHE A 96 -5.89 -14.27 -1.15
N LEU A 97 -6.54 -14.68 -2.22
CA LEU A 97 -7.80 -15.41 -2.20
C LEU A 97 -7.67 -16.66 -3.07
N GLN A 98 -8.19 -17.77 -2.58
CA GLN A 98 -8.27 -19.03 -3.28
C GLN A 98 -9.69 -19.54 -3.21
N LEU A 99 -10.23 -19.92 -4.37
CA LEU A 99 -11.53 -20.55 -4.51
C LEU A 99 -11.34 -21.99 -4.97
N GLN A 100 -11.87 -22.92 -4.19
CA GLN A 100 -11.91 -24.33 -4.57
C GLN A 100 -13.00 -24.59 -5.62
N GLU A 101 -12.92 -25.76 -6.25
CA GLU A 101 -13.93 -26.26 -7.18
C GLU A 101 -15.30 -26.29 -6.49
N GLY A 102 -16.32 -25.70 -7.11
CA GLY A 102 -17.68 -25.59 -6.55
C GLY A 102 -17.93 -24.40 -5.60
N GLN A 103 -16.90 -23.77 -5.03
CA GLN A 103 -17.07 -22.56 -4.21
C GLN A 103 -17.43 -21.32 -5.04
N GLN A 104 -17.24 -21.38 -6.35
CA GLN A 104 -17.62 -20.31 -7.29
C GLN A 104 -19.12 -19.99 -7.25
N ILE A 105 -19.97 -20.98 -7.00
CA ILE A 105 -21.42 -20.81 -7.03
C ILE A 105 -21.92 -19.96 -5.83
N GLN A 106 -21.14 -19.92 -4.75
CA GLN A 106 -21.48 -19.22 -3.50
C GLN A 106 -20.68 -17.92 -3.30
N TYR A 107 -19.80 -17.56 -4.23
CA TYR A 107 -18.95 -16.40 -4.09
C TYR A 107 -19.72 -15.12 -4.46
N ASP A 108 -20.00 -14.26 -3.48
CA ASP A 108 -20.77 -13.01 -3.65
C ASP A 108 -19.91 -11.77 -3.95
N GLY A 109 -18.59 -11.96 -3.99
CA GLY A 109 -17.60 -10.94 -4.27
C GLY A 109 -16.98 -10.32 -3.02
N SER A 110 -15.65 -10.40 -2.92
CA SER A 110 -14.88 -9.79 -1.84
C SER A 110 -14.45 -8.38 -2.19
N ARG A 111 -14.73 -7.43 -1.30
CA ARG A 111 -14.21 -6.06 -1.34
C ARG A 111 -12.95 -5.96 -0.49
N ILE A 112 -11.88 -5.47 -1.09
CA ILE A 112 -10.62 -5.22 -0.39
C ILE A 112 -10.22 -3.75 -0.54
N ILE A 113 -9.58 -3.21 0.49
CA ILE A 113 -8.96 -1.89 0.44
C ILE A 113 -7.46 -2.09 0.27
N ILE A 114 -6.89 -1.51 -0.78
CA ILE A 114 -5.46 -1.54 -1.04
C ILE A 114 -4.88 -0.17 -0.74
N ASP A 115 -3.82 -0.14 0.08
CA ASP A 115 -2.89 0.99 0.21
C ASP A 115 -1.64 0.62 -0.56
N ASP A 116 -1.43 1.24 -1.73
CA ASP A 116 -0.22 1.02 -2.54
C ASP A 116 0.88 2.06 -2.29
N HIS A 117 0.76 2.77 -1.16
CA HIS A 117 1.56 3.91 -0.72
C HIS A 117 1.39 5.21 -1.53
N ILE A 118 0.90 5.14 -2.77
CA ILE A 118 0.58 6.32 -3.59
C ILE A 118 -0.91 6.66 -3.41
N PHE A 119 -1.76 5.66 -3.57
CA PHE A 119 -3.20 5.72 -3.46
C PHE A 119 -3.72 4.68 -2.46
N GLN A 120 -4.86 5.00 -1.85
CA GLN A 120 -5.73 4.02 -1.21
C GLN A 120 -6.98 3.86 -2.06
N TYR A 121 -7.34 2.64 -2.40
CA TYR A 121 -8.51 2.38 -3.24
C TYR A 121 -9.17 1.05 -2.91
N GLU A 122 -10.44 0.94 -3.30
CA GLU A 122 -11.22 -0.29 -3.17
C GLU A 122 -11.13 -1.12 -4.46
N MET A 123 -10.87 -2.41 -4.32
CA MET A 123 -10.99 -3.39 -5.39
C MET A 123 -12.04 -4.42 -5.01
N LYS A 124 -12.93 -4.75 -5.94
CA LYS A 124 -13.92 -5.81 -5.76
C LYS A 124 -13.59 -6.97 -6.70
N TYR A 125 -13.24 -8.11 -6.12
CA TYR A 125 -13.08 -9.36 -6.85
C TYR A 125 -14.44 -9.98 -7.07
N GLN A 126 -14.75 -10.33 -8.32
CA GLN A 126 -16.03 -10.94 -8.69
C GLN A 126 -15.81 -12.09 -9.66
N LEU A 127 -16.86 -12.88 -9.88
CA LEU A 127 -16.90 -13.85 -10.96
C LEU A 127 -17.60 -13.23 -12.16
N ASN A 128 -17.04 -13.39 -13.35
CA ASN A 128 -17.70 -13.00 -14.59
C ASN A 128 -18.77 -14.02 -15.00
N GLU A 129 -19.45 -13.77 -16.13
CA GLU A 129 -20.48 -14.67 -16.68
C GLU A 129 -19.98 -16.10 -16.96
N LYS A 130 -18.66 -16.29 -17.09
CA LYS A 130 -18.00 -17.58 -17.29
C LYS A 130 -17.46 -18.18 -15.98
N SER A 131 -17.89 -17.66 -14.83
CA SER A 131 -17.41 -18.07 -13.50
C SER A 131 -15.91 -17.89 -13.29
N LYS A 132 -15.28 -16.90 -13.95
CA LYS A 132 -13.86 -16.57 -13.77
C LYS A 132 -13.67 -15.36 -12.88
N LEU A 133 -12.76 -15.46 -11.92
CA LEU A 133 -12.32 -14.39 -11.05
C LEU A 133 -11.73 -13.27 -11.90
N PHE A 134 -12.26 -12.08 -11.69
CA PHE A 134 -11.76 -10.86 -12.29
C PHE A 134 -11.90 -9.72 -11.27
N VAL A 135 -11.31 -8.59 -11.61
CA VAL A 135 -11.38 -7.37 -10.83
C VAL A 135 -12.32 -6.38 -11.49
N GLN A 136 -13.29 -5.88 -10.72
CA GLN A 136 -14.07 -4.73 -11.15
C GLN A 136 -13.22 -3.45 -11.03
N PRO A 137 -13.30 -2.51 -11.98
CA PRO A 137 -12.55 -1.26 -11.94
C PRO A 137 -12.76 -0.47 -10.64
N ILE A 138 -11.70 0.22 -10.23
CA ILE A 138 -11.59 0.97 -8.98
C ILE A 138 -12.59 2.14 -8.96
N GLU A 139 -13.55 2.11 -8.04
CA GLU A 139 -14.60 3.13 -7.97
C GLU A 139 -14.13 4.40 -7.23
N GLN A 140 -13.14 4.31 -6.35
CA GLN A 140 -12.63 5.47 -5.58
C GLN A 140 -11.15 5.30 -5.20
N SER A 141 -10.33 6.32 -5.46
CA SER A 141 -8.95 6.39 -5.00
C SER A 141 -8.68 7.66 -4.20
N LYS A 142 -8.02 7.51 -3.04
CA LYS A 142 -7.54 8.60 -2.18
C LYS A 142 -6.04 8.77 -2.40
N PRO A 143 -5.53 9.96 -2.73
CA PRO A 143 -4.11 10.18 -3.02
C PRO A 143 -3.29 10.28 -1.73
N LEU A 144 -2.96 9.13 -1.14
CA LEU A 144 -2.25 9.01 0.14
C LEU A 144 -0.91 9.73 0.14
N LEU A 145 -0.10 9.57 -0.92
CA LEU A 145 1.21 10.21 -0.97
C LEU A 145 1.10 11.73 -0.98
N ALA A 146 0.16 12.28 -1.76
CA ALA A 146 -0.08 13.72 -1.80
C ALA A 146 -0.55 14.25 -0.44
N ILE A 147 -1.48 13.56 0.22
CA ILE A 147 -1.95 13.93 1.57
C ILE A 147 -0.79 13.92 2.57
N ARG A 148 0.05 12.88 2.54
CA ARG A 148 1.20 12.76 3.45
C ARG A 148 2.24 13.87 3.20
N LEU A 149 2.58 14.14 1.94
CA LEU A 149 3.52 15.21 1.57
C LEU A 149 2.99 16.60 1.93
N PHE A 150 1.70 16.84 1.72
CA PHE A 150 1.04 18.09 2.13
C PHE A 150 1.13 18.27 3.64
N GLY A 151 0.86 17.22 4.43
CA GLY A 151 1.01 17.26 5.89
C GLY A 151 2.42 17.62 6.34
N ILE A 152 3.45 17.02 5.72
CA ILE A 152 4.85 17.37 5.99
C ILE A 152 5.11 18.84 5.65
N GLY A 153 4.64 19.32 4.50
CA GLY A 153 4.79 20.72 4.08
C GLY A 153 4.20 21.71 5.08
N VAL A 154 2.99 21.46 5.58
CA VAL A 154 2.33 22.31 6.59
C VAL A 154 3.15 22.36 7.88
N ILE A 155 3.64 21.20 8.34
CA ILE A 155 4.44 21.12 9.57
C ILE A 155 5.75 21.91 9.42
N VAL A 156 6.45 21.74 8.29
CA VAL A 156 7.70 22.47 8.01
C VAL A 156 7.46 23.96 7.94
N ALA A 157 6.40 24.41 7.24
CA ALA A 157 6.05 25.81 7.14
C ALA A 157 5.75 26.42 8.52
N ALA A 158 4.97 25.74 9.36
CA ALA A 158 4.67 26.19 10.73
C ALA A 158 5.95 26.33 11.57
N ALA A 159 6.90 25.40 11.46
CA ALA A 159 8.17 25.45 12.16
C ALA A 159 9.05 26.63 11.72
N VAL A 160 9.12 26.90 10.40
CA VAL A 160 9.87 28.03 9.85
C VAL A 160 9.27 29.36 10.32
N ILE A 161 7.95 29.53 10.20
CA ILE A 161 7.25 30.74 10.65
C ILE A 161 7.46 30.95 12.15
N GLY A 162 7.28 29.90 12.96
CA GLY A 162 7.49 29.96 14.41
C GLY A 162 8.91 30.41 14.77
N ARG A 163 9.93 29.94 14.04
CA ARG A 163 11.32 30.36 14.22
C ARG A 163 11.54 31.83 13.85
N ILE A 164 11.03 32.28 12.71
CA ILE A 164 11.15 33.67 12.25
C ILE A 164 10.51 34.63 13.28
N VAL A 165 9.28 34.32 13.70
CA VAL A 165 8.56 35.12 14.71
C VAL A 165 9.32 35.10 16.05
N GLY A 166 9.82 33.94 16.48
CA GLY A 166 10.61 33.82 17.70
C GLY A 166 11.88 34.69 17.71
N ILE A 167 12.63 34.70 16.60
CA ILE A 167 13.83 35.55 16.43
C ILE A 167 13.44 37.03 16.44
N TYR A 168 12.38 37.40 15.72
CA TYR A 168 11.89 38.78 15.68
C TYR A 168 11.49 39.28 17.08
N MET A 169 10.77 38.48 17.86
CA MET A 169 10.38 38.81 19.23
C MET A 169 11.57 38.92 20.19
N GLN A 170 12.64 38.13 19.97
CA GLN A 170 13.87 38.24 20.77
C GLN A 170 14.66 39.52 20.47
N ARG A 171 14.66 40.00 19.21
CA ARG A 171 15.34 41.25 18.82
C ARG A 171 14.63 42.52 19.26
N LYS A 172 13.33 42.43 19.58
CA LYS A 172 12.49 43.55 20.04
C LYS A 172 12.49 43.75 21.57
N LYS A 173 13.18 42.88 22.32
CA LYS A 173 13.42 43.01 23.76
C LYS A 173 14.86 43.42 24.02
#